data_AF-L7WM88-F1
#
_entry.id   AF-L7WM88-F1
#
_cell.length_a   1.000
_cell.length_b   1.000
_cell.length_c   1.000
_cell.angle_alpha   90.00
_cell.angle_beta   90.00
_cell.angle_gamma   90.00
#
_symmetry.space_group_name_H-M   'P 1'
#
loop_
_entity.id
_entity.type
_entity.pdbx_description
1 polymer ?
#
loop_
_entity_poly.entity_id
_entity_poly.type
_entity_poly.pdbx_seq_one_letter_code
_entity_poly.pdbx_strand_id
1 'polypeptide(L)'
;PRQLRKTISEQFSSEQNQASFHIEVMSFGFKYSLPLDADLVFDVRFLPNPYYKPELRNLTGLDKDVYDYVMDHEESEAFYQHLIGLLKPILPGYQKEGKSVLTIAIGCTGGQHR
;
A
#
# COMPACT_ATOMS: atom_id res chain seq x y z
N PRO A 1 12.22 17.34 -18.29
CA PRO A 1 11.41 17.34 -17.03
C PRO A 1 12.20 17.02 -15.75
N ARG A 2 12.95 15.90 -15.71
CA ARG A 2 13.68 15.44 -14.50
C ARG A 2 14.93 16.27 -14.18
N GLN A 3 15.73 16.60 -15.20
CA GLN A 3 16.90 17.48 -15.04
C GLN A 3 16.49 18.87 -14.54
N LEU A 4 15.42 19.44 -15.08
CA LEU A 4 14.92 20.75 -14.64
C LEU A 4 14.44 20.74 -13.18
N ARG A 5 13.69 19.70 -12.76
CA ARG A 5 13.30 19.52 -11.35
C ARG A 5 14.51 19.37 -10.43
N LYS A 6 15.51 18.60 -10.86
CA LYS A 6 16.77 18.43 -10.13
C LYS A 6 17.50 19.77 -9.96
N THR A 7 17.68 20.53 -11.04
CA THR A 7 18.35 21.84 -11.02
C THR A 7 17.60 22.87 -10.17
N ILE A 8 16.27 22.91 -10.26
CA ILE A 8 15.44 23.80 -9.41
C ILE A 8 15.54 23.37 -7.95
N SER A 9 15.49 22.06 -7.65
CA SER A 9 15.67 21.59 -6.28
C SER A 9 17.05 21.99 -5.75
N GLU A 10 18.13 21.75 -6.50
CA GLU A 10 19.50 22.06 -6.09
C GLU A 10 19.75 23.57 -5.88
N GLN A 11 19.09 24.44 -6.66
CA GLN A 11 19.26 25.89 -6.56
C GLN A 11 18.39 26.55 -5.48
N PHE A 12 17.30 25.89 -5.06
CA PHE A 12 16.30 26.50 -4.17
C PHE A 12 16.01 25.70 -2.88
N SER A 13 16.63 24.53 -2.66
CA SER A 13 16.47 23.79 -1.39
C SER A 13 17.37 24.39 -0.30
N SER A 14 16.76 25.06 0.68
CA SER A 14 17.38 25.23 2.00
C SER A 14 17.59 23.86 2.65
N GLU A 15 18.61 23.70 3.50
CA GLU A 15 19.01 22.40 4.09
C GLU A 15 17.87 21.66 4.84
N GLN A 16 16.74 22.31 5.11
CA GLN A 16 15.54 21.76 5.74
C GLN A 16 14.50 21.21 4.75
N ASN A 17 14.72 21.33 3.44
CA ASN A 17 13.74 21.06 2.39
C ASN A 17 14.24 20.03 1.35
N GLN A 18 15.03 19.04 1.79
CA GLN A 18 15.25 17.84 0.97
C GLN A 18 13.89 17.15 0.78
N ALA A 19 13.43 17.07 -0.47
CA ALA A 19 12.18 16.40 -0.82
C ALA A 19 12.14 15.01 -0.18
N SER A 20 11.34 14.86 0.89
CA SER A 20 11.24 13.61 1.62
C SER A 20 10.45 12.62 0.79
N PHE A 21 11.12 11.54 0.39
CA PHE A 21 10.45 10.38 -0.17
C PHE A 21 9.55 9.80 0.92
N HIS A 22 8.24 9.82 0.71
CA HIS A 22 7.27 9.19 1.60
C HIS A 22 6.46 8.14 0.87
N ILE A 23 6.02 7.15 1.65
CA ILE A 23 5.21 6.02 1.17
C ILE A 23 3.82 6.22 1.74
N GLU A 24 2.83 6.26 0.86
CA GLU A 24 1.42 6.26 1.23
C GLU A 24 0.85 4.87 1.01
N VAL A 25 0.16 4.34 2.01
CA VAL A 25 -0.49 3.03 1.93
C VAL A 25 -1.98 3.22 2.15
N MET A 26 -2.79 2.70 1.23
CA MET A 26 -4.24 2.81 1.30
C MET A 26 -4.92 1.49 0.96
N SER A 27 -6.08 1.25 1.57
CA SER A 27 -6.97 0.14 1.22
C SER A 27 -8.11 0.61 0.32
N PHE A 28 -8.50 -0.20 -0.66
CA PHE A 28 -9.65 0.11 -1.53
C PHE A 28 -10.49 -1.13 -1.84
N GLY A 29 -11.69 -0.89 -2.38
CA GLY A 29 -12.58 -1.94 -2.86
C GLY A 29 -12.63 -1.97 -4.39
N PHE A 30 -12.31 -3.10 -5.02
CA PHE A 30 -12.40 -3.26 -6.48
C PHE A 30 -13.78 -2.94 -7.05
N LYS A 31 -14.86 -3.11 -6.27
CA LYS A 31 -16.21 -2.72 -6.67
C LYS A 31 -16.38 -1.20 -6.85
N TYR A 32 -15.43 -0.40 -6.38
CA TYR A 32 -15.37 1.06 -6.48
C TYR A 32 -14.30 1.55 -7.46
N SER A 33 -13.70 0.66 -8.26
CA SER A 33 -12.57 0.93 -9.18
C SER A 33 -11.23 1.15 -8.48
N LEU A 34 -10.16 1.20 -9.29
CA LEU A 34 -8.80 1.47 -8.84
C LEU A 34 -8.63 2.95 -8.44
N PRO A 35 -7.85 3.27 -7.39
CA PRO A 35 -7.44 4.65 -7.13
C PRO A 35 -6.62 5.19 -8.30
N LEU A 36 -6.91 6.42 -8.73
CA LEU A 36 -6.26 7.05 -9.89
C LEU A 36 -4.79 7.41 -9.64
N ASP A 37 -4.44 7.58 -8.37
CA ASP A 37 -3.14 7.97 -7.86
C ASP A 37 -2.30 6.78 -7.37
N ALA A 38 -2.79 5.54 -7.50
CA ALA A 38 -2.05 4.36 -7.11
C ALA A 38 -0.88 4.07 -8.08
N ASP A 39 0.31 3.89 -7.51
CA ASP A 39 1.51 3.51 -8.26
C ASP A 39 1.72 1.99 -8.28
N LEU A 40 1.40 1.36 -7.16
CA LEU A 40 1.43 -0.08 -6.96
C LEU A 40 0.06 -0.52 -6.48
N VAL A 41 -0.49 -1.55 -7.11
CA VAL A 41 -1.78 -2.14 -6.72
C VAL A 41 -1.58 -3.62 -6.45
N PHE A 42 -1.98 -4.07 -5.26
CA PHE A 42 -1.95 -5.48 -4.88
C PHE A 42 -3.37 -5.98 -4.61
N ASP A 43 -3.77 -7.02 -5.34
CA ASP A 43 -5.06 -7.69 -5.17
C ASP A 43 -4.96 -8.75 -4.08
N VAL A 44 -5.73 -8.60 -3.01
CA VAL A 44 -5.80 -9.55 -1.87
C VAL A 44 -7.12 -10.32 -1.83
N ARG A 45 -7.90 -10.33 -2.92
CA ARG A 45 -9.19 -11.05 -2.97
C ARG A 45 -9.05 -12.57 -2.85
N PHE A 46 -7.84 -13.11 -2.97
CA PHE A 46 -7.54 -14.52 -2.77
C PHE A 46 -7.38 -14.90 -1.30
N LEU A 47 -7.17 -13.93 -0.39
CA LEU A 47 -7.03 -14.19 1.05
C LEU A 47 -8.36 -14.63 1.68
N PRO A 48 -8.32 -15.36 2.81
CA PRO A 48 -9.49 -15.80 3.58
C PRO A 48 -10.51 -14.67 3.77
N ASN A 49 -11.77 -14.94 3.43
CA ASN A 49 -12.80 -13.91 3.40
C ASN A 49 -13.64 -13.88 4.70
N PRO A 50 -13.47 -12.88 5.57
CA PRO A 50 -14.22 -12.78 6.84
C PRO A 50 -15.70 -12.47 6.66
N TYR A 51 -16.12 -12.02 5.47
CA TYR A 51 -17.51 -11.69 5.19
C TYR A 51 -18.51 -12.83 5.48
N TYR A 52 -18.07 -14.09 5.36
CA TYR A 52 -18.91 -15.25 5.58
C TYR A 52 -19.13 -15.58 7.07
N LYS A 53 -18.40 -14.92 7.98
CA LYS A 53 -18.59 -15.03 9.43
C LYS A 53 -19.54 -13.93 9.90
N PRO A 54 -20.77 -14.23 10.33
CA PRO A 54 -21.75 -13.22 10.76
C PRO A 54 -21.20 -12.25 11.80
N GLU A 55 -20.39 -12.74 12.74
CA GLU A 55 -19.75 -11.98 13.80
C GLU A 55 -18.69 -10.99 13.30
N LEU A 56 -18.05 -11.26 12.16
CA LEU A 56 -17.01 -10.39 11.57
C LEU A 56 -17.56 -9.44 10.49
N ARG A 57 -18.75 -9.73 9.96
CA ARG A 57 -19.30 -9.05 8.77
C ARG A 57 -19.40 -7.54 8.92
N ASN A 58 -19.75 -7.06 10.10
CA ASN A 58 -19.93 -5.62 10.38
C ASN A 58 -18.66 -4.95 10.94
N LEU A 59 -17.61 -5.74 11.21
CA LEU A 59 -16.32 -5.25 11.63
C LEU A 59 -15.48 -4.83 10.40
N THR A 60 -14.31 -4.28 10.68
CA THR A 60 -13.33 -3.80 9.69
C THR A 60 -11.98 -4.48 9.92
N GLY A 61 -11.06 -4.39 8.96
CA GLY A 61 -9.70 -4.92 9.12
C GLY A 61 -8.88 -4.26 10.25
N LEU A 62 -9.38 -3.17 10.84
CA LEU A 62 -8.79 -2.53 12.02
C LEU A 62 -9.21 -3.20 13.33
N ASP A 63 -10.27 -4.01 13.31
CA ASP A 63 -10.75 -4.76 14.48
C ASP A 63 -9.92 -6.03 14.65
N LYS A 64 -9.48 -6.28 15.89
CA LYS A 64 -8.59 -7.40 16.21
C LYS A 64 -9.14 -8.75 15.73
N ASP A 65 -10.43 -9.00 15.89
CA ASP A 65 -11.07 -10.27 15.50
C ASP A 65 -11.00 -10.51 13.98
N VAL A 66 -11.04 -9.43 13.18
CA VAL A 66 -10.89 -9.53 11.71
C VAL A 66 -9.43 -9.70 11.33
N TYR A 67 -8.54 -8.95 11.96
CA TYR A 67 -7.10 -9.08 11.75
C TYR A 67 -6.62 -10.51 12.05
N ASP A 68 -6.94 -11.02 13.24
CA ASP A 68 -6.57 -12.37 13.67
C ASP A 68 -7.14 -13.40 12.69
N TYR A 69 -8.42 -13.29 12.32
CA TYR A 69 -9.01 -14.20 11.33
C TYR A 69 -8.26 -14.22 9.99
N VAL A 70 -7.89 -13.06 9.45
CA VAL A 70 -7.18 -13.00 8.16
C VAL A 70 -5.75 -13.51 8.31
N MET A 71 -5.03 -13.08 9.34
CA MET A 71 -3.60 -13.34 9.53
C MET A 71 -3.27 -14.71 10.14
N ASP A 72 -4.23 -15.40 10.77
CA ASP A 72 -4.05 -16.75 11.31
C ASP A 72 -3.90 -17.84 10.22
N HIS A 73 -4.06 -17.48 8.95
CA HIS A 73 -3.90 -18.39 7.82
C HIS A 73 -2.50 -18.32 7.23
N GLU A 74 -1.90 -19.49 6.95
CA GLU A 74 -0.53 -19.60 6.43
C GLU A 74 -0.36 -18.84 5.11
N GLU A 75 -1.36 -18.84 4.23
CA GLU A 75 -1.33 -18.13 2.95
C GLU A 75 -1.28 -16.60 3.12
N SER A 76 -1.91 -16.06 4.16
CA SER A 76 -1.92 -14.63 4.46
C SER A 76 -0.56 -14.16 4.94
N GLU A 77 0.02 -14.88 5.90
CA GLU A 77 1.35 -14.58 6.42
C GLU A 77 2.41 -14.77 5.32
N ALA A 78 2.32 -15.84 4.53
CA ALA A 78 3.20 -16.07 3.40
C ALA A 78 3.12 -14.94 2.38
N PHE A 79 1.91 -14.49 2.02
CA PHE A 79 1.75 -13.35 1.12
C PHE A 79 2.36 -12.07 1.70
N TYR A 80 2.09 -11.76 2.97
CA TYR A 80 2.63 -10.59 3.65
C TYR A 80 4.16 -10.57 3.60
N GLN A 81 4.81 -11.69 3.92
CA GLN A 81 6.28 -11.80 3.88
C GLN A 81 6.83 -11.62 2.46
N HIS A 82 6.22 -12.24 1.44
CA HIS A 82 6.64 -12.06 0.05
C HIS A 82 6.41 -10.62 -0.45
N LEU A 83 5.30 -9.99 -0.06
CA LEU A 83 5.01 -8.60 -0.42
C LEU A 83 6.04 -7.66 0.18
N ILE A 84 6.38 -7.82 1.46
CA ILE A 84 7.46 -7.04 2.09
C ILE A 84 8.82 -7.34 1.44
N GLY A 85 9.08 -8.60 1.10
CA GLY A 85 10.27 -9.03 0.36
C GLY A 85 10.40 -8.43 -1.03
N LEU A 86 9.28 -8.12 -1.69
CA LEU A 86 9.22 -7.39 -2.96
C LEU A 86 9.38 -5.87 -2.75
N LEU A 87 8.66 -5.29 -1.78
CA LEU A 87 8.60 -3.86 -1.58
C LEU A 87 9.95 -3.29 -1.11
N LYS A 88 10.59 -3.89 -0.10
CA LYS A 88 11.84 -3.34 0.46
C LYS A 88 12.94 -3.12 -0.58
N PRO A 89 13.24 -4.06 -1.50
CA PRO A 89 14.28 -3.87 -2.51
C PRO A 89 13.94 -2.83 -3.59
N ILE A 90 12.66 -2.59 -3.88
CA ILE A 90 12.26 -1.66 -4.95
C ILE A 90 12.17 -0.20 -4.48
N LEU A 91 11.98 0.06 -3.17
CA LEU A 91 11.86 1.42 -2.62
C LEU A 91 13.05 2.33 -2.98
N PRO A 92 14.33 1.91 -2.88
CA PRO A 92 15.46 2.75 -3.31
C PRO A 92 15.42 3.09 -4.80
N GLY A 93 14.86 2.20 -5.64
CA GLY A 93 14.65 2.43 -7.06
C GLY A 93 13.68 3.60 -7.32
N TYR A 94 12.53 3.60 -6.63
CA TYR A 94 11.57 4.71 -6.71
C TYR A 94 12.14 6.03 -6.22
N GLN A 95 12.89 6.01 -5.12
CA GLN A 95 13.55 7.21 -4.60
C GLN A 95 14.58 7.75 -5.59
N LYS A 96 15.39 6.88 -6.20
CA LYS A 96 16.40 7.27 -7.22
C LYS A 96 15.77 7.84 -8.49
N GLU A 97 14.56 7.41 -8.83
CA GLU A 97 13.80 7.96 -9.96
C GLU A 97 13.27 9.39 -9.70
N GLY A 98 13.46 9.90 -8.48
CA GLY A 98 13.06 11.25 -8.08
C GLY A 98 11.58 11.36 -7.74
N LYS A 99 10.96 10.24 -7.37
CA LYS A 99 9.59 10.22 -6.91
C LYS A 99 9.52 10.74 -5.48
N SER A 100 8.59 11.65 -5.19
CA SER A 100 8.39 12.21 -3.85
C SER A 100 7.41 11.39 -3.01
N VAL A 101 6.39 10.81 -3.65
CA VAL A 101 5.33 10.02 -3.03
C VAL A 101 5.21 8.70 -3.77
N LEU A 102 5.26 7.58 -3.06
CA LEU A 102 4.91 6.27 -3.62
C LEU A 102 3.61 5.80 -3.00
N THR A 103 2.55 5.71 -3.80
CA THR A 103 1.22 5.29 -3.35
C THR A 103 1.01 3.79 -3.61
N ILE A 104 0.86 3.03 -2.53
CA ILE A 104 0.63 1.58 -2.53
C ILE A 104 -0.83 1.31 -2.14
N ALA A 105 -1.59 0.77 -3.07
CA ALA A 105 -3.00 0.43 -2.88
C ALA A 105 -3.19 -1.08 -2.70
N ILE A 106 -3.82 -1.47 -1.59
CA ILE A 106 -4.19 -2.86 -1.29
C ILE A 106 -5.70 -3.03 -1.51
N GLY A 107 -6.08 -3.95 -2.40
CA GLY A 107 -7.45 -4.07 -2.89
C GLY A 107 -8.11 -5.38 -2.48
N CYS A 108 -9.23 -5.29 -1.77
CA CYS A 108 -10.17 -6.42 -1.65
C CYS A 108 -11.48 -6.10 -2.40
N THR A 109 -12.50 -6.97 -2.37
CA THR A 109 -13.74 -6.71 -3.11
C THR A 109 -14.47 -5.46 -2.60
N GLY A 110 -14.57 -5.32 -1.26
CA GLY A 110 -15.36 -4.30 -0.59
C GLY A 110 -14.57 -3.14 0.01
N GLY A 111 -13.25 -3.29 0.19
CA GLY A 111 -12.37 -2.31 0.85
C GLY A 111 -12.58 -2.20 2.36
N GLN A 112 -13.06 -3.26 3.03
CA GLN A 112 -13.47 -3.22 4.44
C GLN A 112 -12.67 -4.14 5.36
N HIS A 113 -12.30 -5.35 4.91
CA HIS A 113 -11.87 -6.42 5.81
C HIS A 113 -10.42 -6.89 5.62
N ARG A 114 -10.13 -7.47 4.45
CA ARG A 114 -8.78 -7.87 4.03
C ARG A 114 -8.04 -6.65 3.53
#